data_AF-S3DHK5-F1
#
_entry.id   AF-S3DHK5-F1
#
_cell.length_a   1.000
_cell.length_b   1.000
_cell.length_c   1.000
_cell.angle_alpha   90.00
_cell.angle_beta   90.00
_cell.angle_gamma   90.00
#
_symmetry.space_group_name_H-M   'P 1'
#
loop_
_entity.id
_entity.type
_entity.pdbx_description
1 polymer ?
#
loop_
_entity_poly.entity_id
_entity_poly.type
_entity_poly.pdbx_seq_one_letter_code
_entity_poly.pdbx_strand_id
1 'polypeptide(L)'
;MQFLTPTILLTLLTTLAAAAPGTTPNLPRALVSGTATWYNQNGEFGSCGEVHSDSEILCAVPPSRISGKCGHTCVLNANGHTLRGRVVHTCVFCSATQIDLSVGAFKVLSNNNLAVGTISLTWQVY
;
A
#
# COMPACT_ATOMS: atom_id res chain seq x y z
N MET A 1 38.58 46.48 -56.26
CA MET A 1 37.62 46.84 -55.20
C MET A 1 36.88 45.57 -54.82
N GLN A 2 37.17 45.01 -53.64
CA GLN A 2 36.39 43.90 -53.06
C GLN A 2 36.40 44.11 -51.55
N PHE A 3 35.21 44.37 -51.00
CA PHE A 3 34.97 44.66 -49.60
C PHE A 3 34.80 43.33 -48.85
N LEU A 4 35.61 43.11 -47.82
CA LEU A 4 35.44 42.01 -46.86
C LEU A 4 34.44 42.45 -45.79
N THR A 5 33.30 41.77 -45.69
CA THR A 5 32.37 41.90 -44.56
C THR A 5 32.66 40.83 -43.51
N PRO A 6 32.60 41.15 -42.20
CA PRO A 6 32.77 40.15 -41.15
C PRO A 6 31.44 39.46 -40.85
N THR A 7 31.42 38.13 -40.92
CA THR A 7 30.32 37.29 -40.45
C THR A 7 30.33 37.24 -38.92
N ILE A 8 29.28 37.81 -38.31
CA ILE A 8 29.05 37.78 -36.86
C ILE A 8 28.52 36.39 -36.48
N LEU A 9 29.28 35.64 -35.70
CA LEU A 9 28.90 34.33 -35.18
C LEU A 9 28.04 34.50 -33.92
N LEU A 10 26.75 34.19 -34.02
CA LEU A 10 25.77 34.31 -32.94
C LEU A 10 25.82 33.05 -32.05
N THR A 11 26.38 33.17 -30.85
CA THR A 11 26.43 32.06 -29.86
C THR A 11 25.10 31.90 -29.14
N LEU A 12 24.44 30.76 -29.35
CA LEU A 12 23.20 30.38 -28.69
C LEU A 12 23.49 29.91 -27.25
N LEU A 13 23.16 30.72 -26.23
CA LEU A 13 23.24 30.29 -24.83
C LEU A 13 22.06 29.38 -24.50
N THR A 14 22.31 28.09 -24.34
CA THR A 14 21.35 27.11 -23.81
C THR A 14 21.35 27.17 -22.28
N THR A 15 20.26 27.66 -21.71
CA THR A 15 20.04 27.65 -20.26
C THR A 15 19.62 26.25 -19.81
N LEU A 16 20.45 25.57 -19.03
CA LEU A 16 20.05 24.36 -18.30
C LEU A 16 19.18 24.78 -17.10
N ALA A 17 17.87 24.53 -17.18
CA ALA A 17 17.00 24.61 -16.02
C ALA A 17 17.32 23.44 -15.09
N ALA A 18 17.91 23.73 -13.93
CA ALA A 18 18.11 22.74 -12.86
C ALA A 18 16.74 22.41 -12.24
N ALA A 19 16.26 21.18 -12.45
CA ALA A 19 15.11 20.67 -11.71
C ALA A 19 15.51 20.49 -10.24
N ALA A 20 14.94 21.29 -9.34
CA ALA A 20 15.11 21.09 -7.91
C ALA A 20 14.52 19.74 -7.49
N PRO A 21 15.17 18.97 -6.60
CA PRO A 21 14.55 17.78 -6.03
C PRO A 21 13.30 18.22 -5.27
N GLY A 22 12.13 17.85 -5.79
CA GLY A 22 10.86 18.04 -5.09
C GLY A 22 10.87 17.20 -3.83
N THR A 23 11.02 17.84 -2.67
CA THR A 23 10.73 17.21 -1.39
C THR A 23 9.23 16.90 -1.37
N THR A 24 8.85 15.70 -1.79
CA THR A 24 7.51 15.20 -1.53
C THR A 24 7.35 15.19 -0.01
N PRO A 25 6.36 15.89 0.55
CA PRO A 25 6.06 15.71 1.96
C PRO A 25 5.78 14.23 2.16
N ASN A 26 6.58 13.56 2.98
CA ASN A 26 6.22 12.27 3.55
C ASN A 26 5.03 12.53 4.47
N LEU A 27 3.85 12.67 3.88
CA LEU A 27 2.61 12.74 4.64
C LEU A 27 2.58 11.49 5.51
N PRO A 28 2.43 11.63 6.84
CA PRO A 28 2.33 10.48 7.71
C PRO A 28 1.19 9.62 7.18
N ARG A 29 1.55 8.42 6.76
CA ARG A 29 0.64 7.43 6.25
C ARG A 29 -0.38 7.16 7.35
N ALA A 30 -1.66 7.42 7.06
CA ALA A 30 -2.67 7.52 8.09
C ALA A 30 -2.87 6.16 8.78
N LEU A 31 -2.49 6.10 10.06
CA LEU A 31 -2.85 5.03 10.98
C LEU A 31 -4.37 5.01 11.13
N VAL A 32 -4.96 3.83 10.98
CA VAL A 32 -6.42 3.63 11.01
C VAL A 32 -6.78 2.81 12.22
N SER A 33 -7.71 3.31 13.04
CA SER A 33 -8.40 2.49 14.04
C SER A 33 -9.66 1.90 13.42
N GLY A 34 -9.86 0.60 13.56
CA GLY A 34 -11.00 -0.07 12.95
C GLY A 34 -11.17 -1.51 13.43
N THR A 35 -11.75 -2.33 12.56
CA THR A 35 -12.02 -3.75 12.84
C THR A 35 -11.42 -4.65 11.77
N ALA A 36 -11.15 -5.89 12.16
CA ALA A 36 -10.73 -6.95 11.26
C ALA A 36 -11.65 -8.15 11.42
N THR A 37 -12.05 -8.74 10.30
CA THR A 37 -12.60 -10.09 10.20
C THR A 37 -11.54 -11.03 9.61
N TRP A 38 -11.93 -12.25 9.26
CA TRP A 38 -11.05 -13.16 8.54
C TRP A 38 -11.74 -13.87 7.37
N TYR A 39 -10.92 -14.28 6.39
CA TYR A 39 -11.32 -15.04 5.22
C TYR A 39 -10.33 -16.16 4.89
N ASN A 40 -10.78 -17.10 4.07
CA ASN A 40 -9.91 -18.03 3.34
C ASN A 40 -9.89 -17.64 1.87
N GLN A 41 -8.71 -17.63 1.25
CA GLN A 41 -8.55 -17.63 -0.19
C GLN A 41 -8.96 -18.97 -0.80
N ASN A 42 -8.81 -20.10 -0.08
CA ASN A 42 -9.09 -21.45 -0.61
C ASN A 42 -8.31 -21.78 -1.91
N GLY A 43 -7.14 -21.17 -2.11
CA GLY A 43 -6.34 -21.35 -3.33
C GLY A 43 -6.83 -20.55 -4.55
N GLU A 44 -7.78 -19.63 -4.36
CA GLU A 44 -8.26 -18.73 -5.41
C GLU A 44 -7.42 -17.46 -5.53
N PHE A 45 -7.53 -16.80 -6.68
CA PHE A 45 -6.84 -15.54 -6.92
C PHE A 45 -7.47 -14.40 -6.12
N GLY A 46 -6.63 -13.66 -5.40
CA GLY A 46 -6.99 -12.34 -4.90
C GLY A 46 -7.16 -11.34 -6.04
N SER A 47 -7.76 -10.18 -5.76
CA SER A 47 -7.91 -9.09 -6.74
C SER A 47 -6.58 -8.46 -7.15
N CYS A 48 -5.48 -8.80 -6.45
CA CYS A 48 -4.12 -8.46 -6.84
C CYS A 48 -3.49 -9.49 -7.80
N GLY A 49 -4.21 -10.53 -8.22
CA GLY A 49 -3.78 -11.47 -9.25
C GLY A 49 -2.81 -12.57 -8.79
N GLU A 50 -2.62 -12.73 -7.49
CA GLU A 50 -1.75 -13.75 -6.89
C GLU A 50 -2.57 -14.69 -6.00
N VAL A 51 -2.13 -15.95 -5.91
CA VAL A 51 -2.63 -16.94 -4.95
C VAL A 51 -1.64 -17.03 -3.80
N HIS A 52 -2.16 -17.00 -2.58
CA HIS A 52 -1.41 -17.10 -1.34
C HIS A 52 -2.02 -18.17 -0.43
N SER A 53 -1.24 -18.69 0.51
CA SER A 53 -1.73 -19.62 1.53
C SER A 53 -2.54 -18.88 2.60
N ASP A 54 -3.62 -19.50 3.07
CA ASP A 54 -4.43 -18.99 4.20
C ASP A 54 -3.63 -18.85 5.51
N SER A 55 -2.46 -19.48 5.60
CA SER A 55 -1.56 -19.41 6.75
C SER A 55 -0.61 -18.21 6.74
N GLU A 56 -0.46 -17.52 5.61
CA GLU A 56 0.40 -16.34 5.50
C GLU A 56 -0.18 -15.13 6.27
N ILE A 57 0.60 -14.05 6.36
CA ILE A 57 0.14 -12.79 6.96
C ILE A 57 -0.32 -11.88 5.83
N LEU A 58 -1.61 -11.95 5.51
CA LEU A 58 -2.22 -11.24 4.40
C LEU A 58 -3.34 -10.32 4.89
N CYS A 59 -3.58 -9.27 4.13
CA CYS A 59 -4.69 -8.36 4.36
C CYS A 59 -5.44 -8.07 3.06
N ALA A 60 -6.77 -8.12 3.15
CA ALA A 60 -7.69 -7.57 2.18
C ALA A 60 -8.15 -6.20 2.67
N VAL A 61 -7.88 -5.16 1.89
CA VAL A 61 -8.18 -3.76 2.26
C VAL A 61 -9.49 -3.31 1.61
N PRO A 62 -10.20 -2.31 2.15
CA PRO A 62 -11.47 -1.87 1.58
C PRO A 62 -11.25 -1.20 0.20
N PRO A 63 -12.30 -1.08 -0.63
CA PRO A 63 -12.18 -0.55 -2.00
C PRO A 63 -11.60 0.86 -2.05
N SER A 64 -11.88 1.68 -1.03
CA SER A 64 -11.34 3.04 -0.90
C SER A 64 -9.83 3.10 -0.71
N ARG A 65 -9.17 1.96 -0.41
CA ARG A 65 -7.73 1.91 -0.09
C ARG A 65 -6.92 0.92 -0.93
N ILE A 66 -7.53 0.19 -1.87
CA ILE A 66 -6.80 -0.80 -2.69
C ILE A 66 -5.98 -0.15 -3.83
N SER A 67 -6.39 1.01 -4.33
CA SER A 67 -5.80 1.62 -5.53
C SER A 67 -4.28 1.80 -5.39
N GLY A 68 -3.52 1.10 -6.25
CA GLY A 68 -2.06 1.11 -6.23
C GLY A 68 -1.43 0.52 -4.97
N LYS A 69 -2.15 -0.34 -4.23
CA LYS A 69 -1.66 -0.97 -2.98
C LYS A 69 -1.44 -2.48 -3.07
N CYS A 70 -1.68 -3.12 -4.21
CA CYS A 70 -1.33 -4.53 -4.36
C CYS A 70 0.16 -4.76 -4.11
N GLY A 71 0.48 -5.72 -3.25
CA GLY A 71 1.84 -6.06 -2.84
C GLY A 71 2.49 -5.14 -1.82
N HIS A 72 1.81 -4.08 -1.39
CA HIS A 72 2.26 -3.18 -0.34
C HIS A 72 2.22 -3.86 1.04
N THR A 73 3.03 -3.36 1.97
CA THR A 73 3.06 -3.90 3.34
C THR A 73 1.88 -3.39 4.13
N CYS A 74 1.11 -4.26 4.79
CA CYS A 74 0.17 -3.85 5.84
C CYS A 74 0.74 -4.15 7.22
N VAL A 75 0.73 -3.14 8.09
CA VAL A 75 1.10 -3.28 9.49
C VAL A 75 -0.18 -3.33 10.32
N LEU A 76 -0.30 -4.36 11.15
CA LEU A 76 -1.50 -4.69 11.92
C LEU A 76 -1.14 -4.74 13.39
N ASN A 77 -1.91 -4.09 14.26
CA ASN A 77 -1.70 -4.14 15.71
C ASN A 77 -3.01 -4.42 16.45
N ALA A 78 -3.04 -5.51 17.22
CA ALA A 78 -4.15 -5.87 18.09
C ALA A 78 -3.67 -6.81 19.21
N ASN A 79 -4.30 -6.74 20.38
CA ASN A 79 -4.08 -7.67 21.50
C ASN A 79 -2.60 -7.88 21.88
N GLY A 80 -1.78 -6.83 21.80
CA GLY A 80 -0.35 -6.88 22.12
C GLY A 80 0.55 -7.44 21.01
N HIS A 81 -0.02 -7.81 19.87
CA HIS A 81 0.72 -8.30 18.70
C HIS A 81 0.86 -7.21 17.64
N THR A 82 2.01 -7.19 16.97
CA THR A 82 2.28 -6.37 15.79
C THR A 82 2.72 -7.28 14.65
N LEU A 83 1.99 -7.25 13.53
CA LEU A 83 2.30 -8.05 12.35
C LEU A 83 2.63 -7.16 11.16
N ARG A 84 3.50 -7.67 10.28
CA ARG A 84 3.77 -7.10 8.96
C ARG A 84 3.34 -8.14 7.92
N GLY A 85 2.34 -7.78 7.14
CA GLY A 85 1.77 -8.63 6.10
C GLY A 85 1.77 -7.95 4.73
N ARG A 86 1.11 -8.60 3.77
CA ARG A 86 0.98 -8.11 2.39
C ARG A 86 -0.47 -7.84 2.02
N VAL A 87 -0.71 -6.74 1.32
CA VAL A 87 -1.99 -6.45 0.67
C VAL A 87 -2.11 -7.29 -0.60
N VAL A 88 -3.10 -8.18 -0.63
CA VAL A 88 -3.28 -9.15 -1.74
C VAL A 88 -4.69 -9.19 -2.30
N HIS A 89 -5.64 -8.52 -1.64
CA HIS A 89 -7.03 -8.55 -2.04
C HIS A 89 -7.80 -7.28 -1.65
N THR A 90 -8.96 -7.10 -2.27
CA THR A 90 -9.96 -6.09 -1.97
C THR A 90 -11.07 -6.76 -1.18
N CYS A 91 -11.30 -6.33 0.05
CA CYS A 91 -12.51 -6.70 0.76
C CYS A 91 -13.66 -5.81 0.25
N VAL A 92 -14.42 -6.29 -0.75
CA VAL A 92 -15.44 -5.47 -1.44
C VAL A 92 -16.58 -5.00 -0.53
N PHE A 93 -16.83 -5.71 0.57
CA PHE A 93 -17.90 -5.39 1.53
C PHE A 93 -17.38 -4.67 2.79
N CYS A 94 -16.06 -4.45 2.91
CA CYS A 94 -15.51 -3.77 4.06
C CYS A 94 -15.78 -2.26 4.00
N SER A 95 -16.15 -1.70 5.15
CA SER A 95 -16.17 -0.25 5.35
C SER A 95 -14.76 0.35 5.28
N ALA A 96 -14.65 1.68 5.18
CA ALA A 96 -13.37 2.38 4.98
C ALA A 96 -12.29 2.14 6.07
N THR A 97 -12.68 1.63 7.24
CA THR A 97 -11.80 1.30 8.37
C THR A 97 -11.74 -0.19 8.69
N GLN A 98 -12.56 -1.01 8.02
CA GLN A 98 -12.58 -2.46 8.18
C GLN A 98 -11.62 -3.12 7.18
N ILE A 99 -10.95 -4.18 7.61
CA ILE A 99 -10.14 -5.05 6.74
C ILE A 99 -10.52 -6.51 6.96
N ASP A 100 -10.16 -7.37 6.03
CA ASP A 100 -10.33 -8.82 6.15
C ASP A 100 -8.97 -9.49 6.14
N LEU A 101 -8.67 -10.32 7.12
CA LEU A 101 -7.35 -10.92 7.29
C LEU A 101 -7.36 -12.39 6.83
N SER A 102 -6.23 -12.87 6.31
CA SER A 102 -6.03 -14.32 6.20
C SER A 102 -6.17 -14.99 7.57
N VAL A 103 -6.61 -16.26 7.60
CA VAL A 103 -6.70 -17.06 8.83
C VAL A 103 -5.43 -17.02 9.67
N GLY A 104 -4.24 -17.10 9.04
CA GLY A 104 -2.94 -16.99 9.72
C GLY A 104 -2.80 -15.69 10.52
N ALA A 105 -2.93 -14.55 9.84
CA ALA A 105 -2.89 -13.23 10.48
C ALA A 105 -3.94 -13.07 11.60
N PHE A 106 -5.20 -13.45 11.34
CA PHE A 106 -6.26 -13.29 12.33
C PHE A 106 -6.02 -14.16 13.56
N LYS A 107 -5.57 -15.41 13.40
CA LYS A 107 -5.25 -16.29 14.53
C LYS A 107 -4.22 -15.65 15.44
N VAL A 108 -3.14 -15.10 14.90
CA VAL A 108 -2.12 -14.46 15.74
C VAL A 108 -2.71 -13.26 16.50
N LEU A 109 -3.44 -12.37 15.81
CA LEU A 109 -4.04 -11.18 16.44
C LEU A 109 -5.19 -11.50 17.41
N SER A 110 -5.86 -12.65 17.28
CA SER A 110 -6.99 -13.06 18.11
C SER A 110 -6.61 -14.06 19.21
N ASN A 111 -5.31 -14.28 19.47
CA ASN A 111 -4.83 -15.31 20.40
C ASN A 111 -5.37 -16.71 20.07
N ASN A 112 -5.32 -17.05 18.79
CA ASN A 112 -5.76 -18.30 18.17
C ASN A 112 -7.27 -18.58 18.26
N ASN A 113 -8.10 -17.53 18.38
CA ASN A 113 -9.56 -17.65 18.49
C ASN A 113 -10.29 -17.08 17.26
N LEU A 114 -10.54 -17.93 16.26
CA LEU A 114 -11.35 -17.56 15.08
C LEU A 114 -12.83 -17.31 15.40
N ALA A 115 -13.35 -17.91 16.48
CA ALA A 115 -14.76 -17.84 16.84
C ALA A 115 -15.19 -16.44 17.33
N VAL A 116 -14.25 -15.56 17.67
CA VAL A 116 -14.54 -14.15 17.95
C VAL A 116 -15.11 -13.42 16.72
N GLY A 117 -14.78 -13.90 15.51
CA GLY A 117 -15.28 -13.41 14.22
C GLY A 117 -14.72 -12.05 13.81
N THR A 118 -14.73 -11.08 14.73
CA THR A 118 -14.28 -9.71 14.52
C THR A 118 -13.42 -9.26 15.70
N ILE A 119 -12.32 -8.57 15.43
CA ILE A 119 -11.48 -7.93 16.45
C ILE A 119 -11.31 -6.44 16.16
N SER A 120 -11.08 -5.64 17.20
CA SER A 120 -10.59 -4.28 17.05
C SER A 120 -9.07 -4.29 16.82
N LEU A 121 -8.59 -3.40 15.94
CA LEU A 121 -7.17 -3.25 15.66
C LEU A 121 -6.83 -1.84 15.20
N THR A 122 -5.53 -1.53 15.15
CA THR A 122 -5.01 -0.44 14.33
C THR A 122 -4.24 -0.99 13.14
N TRP A 123 -4.34 -0.33 11.98
CA TRP A 123 -3.66 -0.77 10.78
C TRP A 123 -3.24 0.38 9.88
N GLN A 124 -2.25 0.10 9.03
CA GLN A 124 -1.74 1.02 8.02
C GLN A 124 -1.10 0.22 6.89
N VAL A 125 -1.24 0.70 5.65
CA VAL A 125 -0.61 0.10 4.47
C VAL A 125 0.49 1.03 4.02
N TYR A 126 1.70 0.53 3.72
CA TYR A 126 2.91 1.20 3.21
C TYR A 126 3.14 0.93 1.73
#